data_AF-A0A401ZSA6-F1
#
_entry.id   AF-A0A401ZSA6-F1
#
_cell.length_a   1.000
_cell.length_b   1.000
_cell.length_c   1.000
_cell.angle_alpha   90.00
_cell.angle_beta   90.00
_cell.angle_gamma   90.00
#
_symmetry.space_group_name_H-M   'P 1'
#
loop_
_entity.id
_entity.type
_entity.pdbx_description
1 polymer ?
#
loop_
_entity_poly.entity_id
_entity_poly.type
_entity_poly.pdbx_seq_one_letter_code
_entity_poly.pdbx_strand_id
1 'polypeptide(L)'
;MLRQAKMRIGAFLLLAGSLLALVGEVLNLGSNNPTQGSWFLPMILVTLGTIVFIYGLNTYAQLSDDINLLGILGAGLLFIGALIFVIGVIAVNMVLIPVLLGMAQSITAVVNAPGNAAQNATNGASNGLNAIKNGISGLFGQNTSGSDIPSVQVPQVNGMNLVDQALARFHLPSFAAITHWGHFFFTGGPLTIGCIILGISFLQMRAFPRIISYILIFCGALNLVSQLFIFLPTLSNITAILLFLSLAMLAIAFIYPTQTGNWSRNVLDNTERYSQTFRSSRR
;
A
#
# COMPACT_ATOMS: atom_id res chain seq x y z
N MET A 1 -8.37 -24.12 -30.41
CA MET A 1 -7.17 -23.24 -30.49
C MET A 1 -7.45 -21.81 -30.03
N LEU A 2 -8.47 -21.11 -30.57
CA LEU A 2 -8.79 -19.73 -30.17
C LEU A 2 -9.04 -19.54 -28.66
N ARG A 3 -9.75 -20.47 -28.02
CA ARG A 3 -10.04 -20.44 -26.57
C ARG A 3 -8.78 -20.51 -25.70
N GLN A 4 -7.85 -21.40 -26.06
CA GLN A 4 -6.56 -21.54 -25.36
C GLN A 4 -5.69 -20.29 -25.54
N ALA A 5 -5.71 -19.67 -26.73
CA ALA A 5 -5.01 -18.41 -26.96
C ALA A 5 -5.58 -17.27 -26.09
N LYS A 6 -6.90 -17.14 -25.99
CA LYS A 6 -7.55 -16.14 -25.13
C LYS A 6 -7.26 -16.35 -23.64
N MET A 7 -7.24 -17.61 -23.17
CA MET A 7 -6.85 -17.91 -21.78
C MET A 7 -5.40 -17.55 -21.48
N ARG A 8 -4.47 -17.79 -22.43
CA ARG A 8 -3.07 -17.38 -22.29
C ARG A 8 -2.93 -15.86 -22.24
N ILE A 9 -3.65 -15.13 -23.09
CA ILE A 9 -3.67 -13.67 -23.07
C ILE A 9 -4.18 -13.16 -21.72
N GLY A 10 -5.27 -13.72 -21.19
CA GLY A 10 -5.77 -13.38 -19.86
C GLY A 10 -4.73 -13.61 -18.77
N ALA A 11 -4.01 -14.74 -18.81
CA ALA A 11 -2.97 -15.07 -17.85
C ALA A 11 -1.74 -14.14 -17.95
N PHE A 12 -1.34 -13.73 -19.17
CA PHE A 12 -0.29 -12.72 -19.35
C PHE A 12 -0.70 -11.36 -18.81
N LEU A 13 -1.96 -10.96 -18.99
CA LEU A 13 -2.49 -9.70 -18.46
C LEU A 13 -2.56 -9.72 -16.92
N LEU A 14 -2.96 -10.85 -16.33
CA LEU A 14 -2.86 -11.07 -14.88
C LEU A 14 -1.42 -10.87 -14.39
N LEU A 15 -0.45 -11.51 -15.04
CA LEU A 15 0.96 -11.42 -14.66
C LEU A 15 1.49 -9.99 -14.80
N ALA A 16 1.27 -9.36 -15.95
CA ALA A 16 1.72 -8.00 -16.22
C ALA A 16 1.10 -6.99 -15.24
N GLY A 17 -0.20 -7.11 -14.96
CA GLY A 17 -0.89 -6.26 -14.01
C GLY A 17 -0.37 -6.41 -12.57
N SER A 18 -0.19 -7.65 -12.10
CA SER A 18 0.37 -7.91 -10.77
C SER A 18 1.82 -7.43 -10.62
N LEU A 19 2.66 -7.60 -11.64
CA LEU A 19 4.03 -7.11 -11.62
C LEU A 19 4.09 -5.58 -11.65
N LEU A 20 3.25 -4.92 -12.45
CA LEU A 20 3.20 -3.46 -12.48
C LEU A 20 2.74 -2.89 -11.12
N ALA A 21 1.76 -3.52 -10.48
CA ALA A 21 1.33 -3.17 -9.14
C ALA A 21 2.41 -3.44 -8.08
N LEU A 22 3.13 -4.55 -8.17
CA LEU A 22 4.27 -4.84 -7.30
C LEU A 22 5.36 -3.77 -7.41
N VAL A 23 5.71 -3.34 -8.62
CA VAL A 23 6.71 -2.29 -8.83
C VAL A 23 6.25 -0.97 -8.21
N GLY A 24 4.96 -0.62 -8.35
CA GLY A 24 4.40 0.56 -7.72
C GLY A 24 4.52 0.54 -6.19
N GLU A 25 4.24 -0.61 -5.55
CA GLU A 25 4.44 -0.79 -4.10
C GLU A 25 5.91 -0.69 -3.67
N VAL A 26 6.82 -1.29 -4.44
CA VAL A 26 8.26 -1.19 -4.17
C VAL A 26 8.75 0.26 -4.26
N LEU A 27 8.27 1.01 -5.26
CA LEU A 27 8.60 2.43 -5.41
C LEU A 27 8.03 3.28 -4.26
N ASN A 28 6.86 2.90 -3.72
CA ASN A 28 6.24 3.59 -2.61
C ASN A 28 7.15 3.58 -1.35
N LEU A 29 7.88 2.49 -1.10
CA LEU A 29 8.83 2.41 0.03
C LEU A 29 9.86 3.56 0.03
N GLY A 30 10.29 4.01 -1.15
CA GLY A 30 11.25 5.09 -1.31
C GLY A 30 10.64 6.50 -1.37
N SER A 31 9.32 6.63 -1.56
CA SER A 31 8.65 7.91 -1.78
C SER A 31 7.33 8.01 -0.99
N ASN A 32 7.42 8.04 0.34
CA ASN A 32 6.26 8.06 1.24
C ASN A 32 5.65 9.46 1.48
N ASN A 33 6.06 10.50 0.75
CA ASN A 33 5.59 11.87 1.01
C ASN A 33 4.50 12.32 0.02
N PRO A 34 3.22 12.42 0.44
CA PRO A 34 2.10 12.76 -0.45
C PRO A 34 2.10 14.19 -1.00
N THR A 35 3.00 15.08 -0.55
CA THR A 35 3.15 16.42 -1.14
C THR A 35 4.18 16.49 -2.26
N GLN A 36 4.96 15.43 -2.48
CA GLN A 36 5.98 15.41 -3.53
C GLN A 36 5.43 14.79 -4.81
N GLY A 37 5.84 15.31 -5.96
CA GLY A 37 5.44 14.77 -7.27
C GLY A 37 5.78 13.29 -7.45
N SER A 38 6.81 12.80 -6.75
CA SER A 38 7.22 11.39 -6.75
C SER A 38 6.19 10.43 -6.13
N TRP A 39 5.26 10.92 -5.30
CA TRP A 39 4.17 10.12 -4.72
C TRP A 39 3.16 9.63 -5.75
N PHE A 40 2.92 10.39 -6.81
CA PHE A 40 1.91 10.02 -7.81
C PHE A 40 2.35 8.87 -8.70
N LEU A 41 3.65 8.74 -8.96
CA LEU A 41 4.19 7.67 -9.79
C LEU A 41 3.83 6.27 -9.27
N PRO A 42 4.16 5.87 -8.01
CA PRO A 42 3.77 4.57 -7.49
C PRO A 42 2.25 4.38 -7.52
N MET A 43 1.47 5.40 -7.13
CA MET A 43 0.00 5.34 -7.13
C MET A 43 -0.58 5.03 -8.52
N ILE A 44 -0.05 5.68 -9.56
CA ILE A 44 -0.44 5.44 -10.95
C ILE A 44 -0.06 4.03 -11.39
N LEU A 45 1.17 3.58 -11.08
CA LEU A 45 1.61 2.22 -11.41
C LEU A 45 0.71 1.16 -10.77
N VAL A 46 0.41 1.29 -9.48
CA VAL A 46 -0.46 0.33 -8.79
C VAL A 46 -1.88 0.36 -9.33
N THR A 47 -2.41 1.54 -9.61
CA THR A 47 -3.76 1.71 -10.18
C THR A 47 -3.86 1.08 -11.57
N LEU A 48 -2.95 1.43 -12.49
CA LEU A 48 -2.92 0.88 -13.84
C LEU A 48 -2.65 -0.62 -13.83
N GLY A 49 -1.73 -1.08 -12.99
CA GLY A 49 -1.44 -2.51 -12.82
C GLY A 49 -2.67 -3.28 -12.38
N THR A 50 -3.41 -2.74 -11.42
CA THR A 50 -4.66 -3.35 -10.93
C THR A 50 -5.75 -3.35 -12.00
N ILE A 51 -5.89 -2.30 -12.81
CA ILE A 51 -6.85 -2.28 -13.94
C ILE A 51 -6.52 -3.37 -14.98
N VAL A 52 -5.24 -3.48 -15.36
CA VAL A 52 -4.78 -4.53 -16.30
C VAL A 52 -5.03 -5.92 -15.71
N PHE A 53 -4.74 -6.09 -14.42
CA PHE A 53 -4.99 -7.31 -13.69
C PHE A 53 -6.48 -7.69 -13.67
N ILE A 54 -7.39 -6.74 -13.39
CA ILE A 54 -8.85 -6.97 -13.39
C ILE A 54 -9.31 -7.45 -14.77
N TYR A 55 -8.81 -6.84 -15.83
CA TYR A 55 -9.16 -7.23 -17.19
C TYR A 55 -8.67 -8.66 -17.50
N GLY A 56 -7.46 -9.02 -17.06
CA GLY A 56 -6.93 -10.37 -17.15
C GLY A 56 -7.77 -11.39 -16.38
N LEU A 57 -8.17 -11.05 -15.15
CA LEU A 57 -9.00 -11.88 -14.28
C LEU A 57 -10.36 -12.18 -14.91
N ASN A 58 -11.03 -11.15 -15.42
CA ASN A 58 -12.32 -11.28 -16.08
C ASN A 58 -12.22 -12.17 -17.34
N THR A 59 -11.18 -11.96 -18.15
CA THR A 59 -10.92 -12.77 -19.34
C THR A 59 -10.68 -14.24 -18.99
N TYR A 60 -9.94 -14.51 -17.91
CA TYR A 60 -9.66 -15.87 -17.45
C TYR A 60 -10.91 -16.54 -16.86
N ALA A 61 -11.66 -15.85 -15.99
CA ALA A 61 -12.83 -16.38 -15.30
C ALA A 61 -13.96 -16.76 -16.27
N GLN A 62 -14.18 -15.98 -17.34
CA GLN A 62 -15.20 -16.28 -18.35
C GLN A 62 -14.88 -17.50 -19.22
N LEU A 63 -13.59 -17.85 -19.34
CA LEU A 63 -13.13 -18.88 -20.27
C LEU A 63 -12.75 -20.20 -19.59
N SER A 64 -12.67 -20.21 -18.26
CA SER A 64 -12.31 -21.39 -17.46
C SER A 64 -13.54 -22.28 -17.22
N ASP A 65 -13.52 -23.51 -17.75
CA ASP A 65 -14.59 -24.50 -17.54
C ASP A 65 -14.48 -25.22 -16.17
N ASP A 66 -13.31 -25.15 -15.53
CA ASP A 66 -12.97 -26.00 -14.36
C ASP A 66 -13.09 -25.27 -13.02
N ILE A 67 -13.63 -24.05 -13.00
CA ILE A 67 -13.78 -23.29 -11.75
C ILE A 67 -15.04 -23.73 -10.98
N ASN A 68 -14.86 -24.12 -9.71
CA ASN A 68 -15.94 -24.43 -8.78
C ASN A 68 -16.63 -23.15 -8.30
N LEU A 69 -17.83 -23.28 -7.72
CA LEU A 69 -18.61 -22.13 -7.23
C LEU A 69 -17.83 -21.23 -6.26
N LEU A 70 -16.99 -21.81 -5.39
CA LEU A 70 -16.14 -21.06 -4.47
C LEU A 70 -15.06 -20.24 -5.21
N GLY A 71 -14.55 -20.74 -6.33
CA GLY A 71 -13.58 -20.05 -7.16
C GLY A 71 -14.21 -18.93 -7.98
N ILE A 72 -15.45 -19.09 -8.44
CA ILE A 72 -16.23 -17.99 -9.05
C ILE A 72 -16.45 -16.89 -8.02
N LEU A 73 -16.85 -17.26 -6.79
CA LEU A 73 -17.08 -16.32 -5.71
C LEU A 73 -15.78 -15.62 -5.29
N GLY A 74 -14.67 -16.35 -5.18
CA GLY A 74 -13.35 -15.80 -4.90
C GLY A 74 -12.88 -14.83 -5.98
N ALA A 75 -13.01 -15.20 -7.25
CA ALA A 75 -12.67 -14.32 -8.37
C ALA A 75 -13.60 -13.08 -8.43
N GLY A 76 -14.89 -13.24 -8.16
CA GLY A 76 -15.84 -12.14 -8.08
C GLY A 76 -15.53 -11.15 -6.96
N LEU A 77 -15.21 -11.64 -5.76
CA LEU A 77 -14.77 -10.80 -4.65
C LEU A 77 -13.44 -10.12 -4.95
N LEU A 78 -12.52 -10.80 -5.61
CA LEU A 78 -11.24 -10.23 -6.00
C LEU A 78 -11.44 -9.13 -7.05
N PHE A 79 -12.35 -9.31 -8.01
CA PHE A 79 -12.76 -8.28 -8.98
C PHE A 79 -13.36 -7.05 -8.30
N ILE A 80 -14.36 -7.23 -7.42
CA ILE A 80 -15.01 -6.13 -6.69
C ILE A 80 -13.99 -5.43 -5.78
N GLY A 81 -13.18 -6.21 -5.05
CA GLY A 81 -12.09 -5.70 -4.22
C GLY A 81 -11.11 -4.86 -5.02
N ALA A 82 -10.73 -5.30 -6.21
CA ALA A 82 -9.84 -4.56 -7.10
C ALA A 82 -10.47 -3.25 -7.64
N LEU A 83 -11.78 -3.19 -7.85
CA LEU A 83 -12.47 -1.95 -8.18
C LEU A 83 -12.48 -0.97 -7.00
N ILE A 84 -12.82 -1.46 -5.80
CA ILE A 84 -12.79 -0.67 -4.57
C ILE A 84 -11.38 -0.16 -4.29
N PHE A 85 -10.37 -1.00 -4.51
CA PHE A 85 -8.96 -0.65 -4.45
C PHE A 85 -8.64 0.54 -5.36
N VAL A 86 -8.97 0.45 -6.65
CA VAL A 86 -8.69 1.52 -7.65
C VAL A 86 -9.36 2.82 -7.25
N ILE A 87 -10.65 2.76 -6.88
CA ILE A 87 -11.41 3.94 -6.47
C ILE A 87 -10.82 4.54 -5.20
N GLY A 88 -10.49 3.71 -4.21
CA GLY A 88 -9.89 4.15 -2.94
C GLY A 88 -8.51 4.78 -3.12
N VAL A 89 -7.65 4.21 -3.97
CA VAL A 89 -6.34 4.78 -4.29
C VAL A 89 -6.48 6.14 -4.94
N ILE A 90 -7.32 6.27 -5.97
CA ILE A 90 -7.54 7.54 -6.66
C ILE A 90 -8.16 8.57 -5.71
N ALA A 91 -9.31 8.26 -5.11
CA ALA A 91 -10.08 9.21 -4.32
C ALA A 91 -9.34 9.62 -3.04
N VAL A 92 -8.75 8.67 -2.31
CA VAL A 92 -8.14 8.96 -1.01
C VAL A 92 -6.68 9.35 -1.16
N ASN A 93 -5.85 8.53 -1.82
CA ASN A 93 -4.40 8.74 -1.85
C ASN A 93 -3.94 9.77 -2.89
N MET A 94 -4.62 9.88 -4.03
CA MET A 94 -4.23 10.83 -5.08
C MET A 94 -4.93 12.18 -4.97
N VAL A 95 -6.14 12.22 -4.39
CA VAL A 95 -6.94 13.47 -4.29
C VAL A 95 -7.03 13.95 -2.85
N LEU A 96 -7.70 13.20 -1.97
CA LEU A 96 -8.10 13.72 -0.65
C LEU A 96 -6.90 14.03 0.25
N ILE A 97 -5.94 13.12 0.40
CA ILE A 97 -4.76 13.32 1.26
C ILE A 97 -3.91 14.51 0.77
N PRO A 98 -3.48 14.60 -0.51
CA PRO A 98 -2.71 15.74 -0.98
C PRO A 98 -3.45 17.08 -0.84
N VAL A 99 -4.77 17.12 -1.08
CA VAL A 99 -5.57 18.33 -0.92
C VAL A 99 -5.60 18.79 0.55
N LEU A 100 -5.90 17.88 1.49
CA LEU A 100 -5.96 18.22 2.91
C LEU A 100 -4.59 18.68 3.43
N LEU A 101 -3.51 18.04 2.99
CA LEU A 101 -2.15 18.40 3.38
C LEU A 101 -1.72 19.75 2.76
N GLY A 102 -2.09 20.01 1.50
CA GLY A 102 -1.87 21.30 0.84
C GLY A 102 -2.65 22.44 1.49
N MET A 103 -3.90 22.18 1.91
CA MET A 103 -4.69 23.12 2.70
C MET A 103 -4.05 23.42 4.05
N ALA A 104 -3.60 22.39 4.78
CA ALA A 104 -2.92 22.56 6.06
C ALA A 104 -1.65 23.41 5.94
N GLN A 105 -0.83 23.16 4.90
CA GLN A 105 0.37 23.95 4.62
C GLN A 105 0.04 25.41 4.28
N SER A 106 -0.97 25.63 3.43
CA SER A 106 -1.40 26.97 3.03
C SER A 106 -1.94 27.78 4.22
N ILE A 107 -2.78 27.16 5.06
CA ILE A 107 -3.30 27.77 6.29
C ILE A 107 -2.16 28.12 7.24
N THR A 108 -1.23 27.18 7.46
CA THR A 108 -0.05 27.42 8.31
C THR A 108 0.76 28.61 7.82
N ALA A 109 1.01 28.71 6.51
CA ALA A 109 1.76 29.80 5.93
C ALA A 109 1.04 31.14 6.07
N VAL A 110 -0.26 31.20 5.76
CA VAL A 110 -1.05 32.43 5.80
C VAL A 110 -1.27 32.93 7.23
N VAL A 111 -1.62 32.04 8.16
CA VAL A 111 -1.92 32.41 9.55
C VAL A 111 -0.65 32.84 10.30
N ASN A 112 0.48 32.15 10.08
CA ASN A 112 1.71 32.46 10.80
C ASN A 112 2.55 33.57 10.14
N ALA A 113 2.28 33.96 8.89
CA ALA A 113 3.06 35.00 8.20
C ALA A 113 3.10 36.35 8.95
N PRO A 114 1.96 36.93 9.41
CA PRO A 114 1.99 38.17 10.18
C PRO A 114 2.71 38.02 11.52
N GLY A 115 2.52 36.88 12.22
CA GLY A 115 3.19 36.59 13.49
C GLY A 115 4.70 36.48 13.32
N ASN A 116 5.16 35.80 12.28
CA ASN A 116 6.58 35.69 11.94
C ASN A 116 7.17 37.06 11.55
N ALA A 117 6.43 37.89 10.82
CA ALA A 117 6.87 39.24 10.46
C ALA A 117 7.01 40.14 11.72
N ALA A 118 6.04 40.10 12.62
CA ALA A 118 6.08 40.83 13.88
C ALA A 118 7.20 40.32 14.80
N GLN A 119 7.40 39.00 14.88
CA GLN A 119 8.49 38.38 15.61
C GLN A 119 9.85 38.82 15.06
N ASN A 120 10.03 38.80 13.74
CA ASN A 120 11.27 39.23 13.08
C ASN A 120 11.54 40.73 13.31
N ALA A 121 10.51 41.58 13.23
CA ALA A 121 10.65 43.01 13.53
C ALA A 121 11.02 43.26 15.00
N THR A 122 10.37 42.57 15.94
CA THR A 122 10.63 42.69 17.38
C THR A 122 12.03 42.20 17.74
N ASN A 123 12.47 41.09 17.14
CA ASN A 123 13.83 40.57 17.32
C ASN A 123 14.87 41.48 16.68
N GLY A 124 14.57 42.09 15.53
CA GLY A 124 15.40 43.13 14.91
C GLY A 124 15.58 44.35 15.82
N ALA A 125 14.48 44.83 16.41
CA ALA A 125 14.53 45.94 17.37
C ALA A 125 15.29 45.58 18.65
N SER A 126 15.06 44.38 19.21
CA SER A 126 15.77 43.90 20.41
C SER A 126 17.27 43.78 20.17
N ASN A 127 17.67 43.24 19.02
CA ASN A 127 19.07 43.15 18.60
C ASN A 127 19.70 44.55 18.41
N GLY A 128 18.96 45.48 17.81
CA GLY A 128 19.40 46.88 17.65
C GLY A 128 19.62 47.57 19.00
N LEU A 129 18.71 47.37 19.96
CA LEU A 129 18.85 47.91 21.32
C LEU A 129 20.02 47.28 22.07
N ASN A 130 20.21 45.96 21.96
CA ASN A 130 21.38 45.28 22.53
C ASN A 130 22.69 45.79 21.90
N ALA A 131 22.70 46.07 20.60
CA ALA A 131 23.87 46.66 19.92
C ALA A 131 24.18 48.08 20.42
N ILE A 132 23.17 48.93 20.62
CA ILE A 132 23.36 50.28 21.19
C ILE A 132 23.87 50.19 22.62
N LYS A 133 23.26 49.34 23.45
CA LYS A 133 23.69 49.06 24.82
C LYS A 133 25.16 48.66 24.86
N ASN A 134 25.56 47.73 24.00
CA ASN A 134 26.94 47.25 23.92
C ASN A 134 27.89 48.34 23.41
N GLY A 135 27.49 49.13 22.41
CA GLY A 135 28.26 50.26 21.89
C GLY A 135 28.52 51.35 22.95
N ILE A 136 27.49 51.73 23.71
CA ILE A 136 27.61 52.70 24.82
C ILE A 136 28.50 52.12 25.93
N SER A 137 28.31 50.86 26.30
CA SER A 137 29.13 50.21 27.32
C SER A 137 30.62 50.20 26.97
N GLY A 138 30.95 49.95 25.69
CA GLY A 138 32.32 50.00 25.18
C GLY A 138 32.89 51.41 25.13
N LEU A 139 32.06 52.42 24.86
CA LEU A 139 32.48 53.82 24.76
C LEU A 139 32.77 54.45 26.14
N PHE A 140 32.06 54.03 27.18
CA PHE A 140 32.23 54.54 28.55
C PHE A 140 33.00 53.60 29.49
N GLY A 141 33.54 52.48 28.99
CA GLY A 141 34.31 51.52 29.79
C GLY A 141 33.53 50.88 30.93
N GLN A 142 32.20 50.92 30.89
CA GLN A 142 31.33 50.31 31.88
C GLN A 142 30.97 48.90 31.43
N ASN A 143 31.36 47.88 32.20
CA ASN A 143 30.84 46.53 32.00
C ASN A 143 29.34 46.52 32.33
N THR A 144 28.51 46.40 31.30
CA THR A 144 27.05 46.29 31.43
C THR A 144 26.69 44.96 32.08
N SER A 145 26.36 44.99 33.36
CA SER A 145 25.90 43.82 34.14
C SER A 145 24.41 43.50 33.91
N GLY A 146 23.75 44.19 32.98
CA GLY A 146 22.33 43.97 32.66
C GLY A 146 22.16 42.84 31.64
N SER A 147 21.17 41.97 31.82
CA SER A 147 20.81 40.94 30.85
C SER A 147 20.41 41.56 29.50
N ASP A 148 20.67 40.86 28.40
CA ASP A 148 20.20 41.26 27.08
C ASP A 148 18.69 41.16 26.98
N ILE A 149 18.09 41.99 26.11
CA ILE A 149 16.66 41.88 25.81
C ILE A 149 16.46 40.55 25.07
N PRO A 150 15.67 39.61 25.62
CA PRO A 150 15.48 38.29 25.02
C PRO A 150 14.61 38.39 23.76
N SER A 151 14.84 37.48 22.80
CA SER A 151 14.01 37.37 21.61
C SER A 151 12.58 36.96 21.97
N VAL A 152 11.60 37.55 21.28
CA VAL A 152 10.19 37.17 21.41
C VAL A 152 9.91 35.97 20.51
N GLN A 153 9.09 35.03 20.98
CA GLN A 153 8.58 33.92 20.19
C GLN A 153 7.06 33.95 20.16
N VAL A 154 6.48 34.07 18.97
CA VAL A 154 5.03 34.04 18.79
C VAL A 154 4.59 32.57 18.67
N PRO A 155 3.57 32.10 19.43
CA PRO A 155 3.03 30.77 19.26
C PRO A 155 2.58 30.53 17.82
N GLN A 156 3.08 29.46 17.20
CA GLN A 156 2.71 29.11 15.83
C GLN A 156 1.48 28.20 15.83
N VAL A 157 0.57 28.48 14.92
CA VAL A 157 -0.61 27.64 14.68
C VAL A 157 -0.23 26.52 13.72
N ASN A 158 -0.53 25.28 14.10
CA ASN A 158 -0.42 24.14 13.20
C ASN A 158 -1.69 24.07 12.32
N GLY A 159 -1.54 24.28 11.01
CA GLY A 159 -2.66 24.23 10.08
C GLY A 159 -3.35 22.87 10.01
N MET A 160 -2.66 21.76 10.34
CA MET A 160 -3.29 20.45 10.42
C MET A 160 -4.34 20.37 11.53
N ASN A 161 -4.07 20.99 12.69
CA ASN A 161 -5.05 21.05 13.79
C ASN A 161 -6.29 21.84 13.37
N LEU A 162 -6.13 22.89 12.56
CA LEU A 162 -7.25 23.66 12.02
C LEU A 162 -8.04 22.86 10.98
N VAL A 163 -7.37 22.10 10.11
CA VAL A 163 -8.02 21.19 9.15
C VAL A 163 -8.80 20.12 9.89
N ASP A 164 -8.23 19.48 10.91
CA ASP A 164 -8.93 18.49 11.73
C ASP A 164 -10.13 19.08 12.47
N GLN A 165 -10.02 20.30 13.00
CA GLN A 165 -11.16 21.00 13.59
C GLN A 165 -12.25 21.30 12.56
N ALA A 166 -11.89 21.66 11.33
CA ALA A 166 -12.85 21.87 10.26
C ALA A 166 -13.54 20.56 9.84
N LEU A 167 -12.79 19.47 9.67
CA LEU A 167 -13.33 18.13 9.39
C LEU A 167 -14.32 17.70 10.47
N ALA A 168 -13.96 17.88 11.74
CA ALA A 168 -14.84 17.58 12.87
C ALA A 168 -16.15 18.37 12.84
N ARG A 169 -16.12 19.66 12.45
CA ARG A 169 -17.32 20.50 12.30
C ARG A 169 -18.26 20.00 11.19
N PHE A 170 -17.71 19.40 10.14
CA PHE A 170 -18.48 18.77 9.08
C PHE A 170 -18.86 17.32 9.37
N HIS A 171 -18.58 16.81 10.59
CA HIS A 171 -18.77 15.40 10.97
C HIS A 171 -18.02 14.43 10.04
N LEU A 172 -16.90 14.88 9.47
CA LEU A 172 -16.02 14.07 8.64
C LEU A 172 -14.94 13.40 9.50
N PRO A 173 -14.40 12.24 9.06
CA PRO A 173 -13.29 11.59 9.75
C PRO A 173 -12.07 12.52 9.83
N SER A 174 -11.28 12.38 10.90
CA SER A 174 -10.03 13.12 11.05
C SER A 174 -9.02 12.78 9.94
N PHE A 175 -8.04 13.66 9.73
CA PHE A 175 -6.97 13.43 8.76
C PHE A 175 -6.23 12.11 9.00
N ALA A 176 -6.01 11.74 10.28
CA ALA A 176 -5.40 10.46 10.65
C ALA A 176 -6.25 9.26 10.18
N ALA A 177 -7.57 9.33 10.35
CA ALA A 177 -8.48 8.28 9.89
C ALA A 177 -8.50 8.19 8.35
N ILE A 178 -8.56 9.33 7.66
CA ILE A 178 -8.51 9.40 6.19
C ILE A 178 -7.21 8.80 5.67
N THR A 179 -6.08 9.14 6.29
CA THR A 179 -4.76 8.63 5.91
C THR A 179 -4.66 7.13 6.13
N HIS A 180 -5.24 6.61 7.22
CA HIS A 180 -5.33 5.18 7.46
C HIS A 180 -6.12 4.45 6.36
N TRP A 181 -7.29 4.98 5.98
CA TRP A 181 -8.06 4.43 4.87
C TRP A 181 -7.28 4.49 3.55
N GLY A 182 -6.52 5.56 3.32
CA GLY A 182 -5.59 5.67 2.20
C GLY A 182 -4.61 4.49 2.17
N HIS A 183 -3.91 4.23 3.27
CA HIS A 183 -3.01 3.09 3.39
C HIS A 183 -3.71 1.74 3.22
N PHE A 184 -4.89 1.56 3.80
CA PHE A 184 -5.68 0.33 3.66
C PHE A 184 -6.03 0.04 2.19
N PHE A 185 -6.50 1.06 1.46
CA PHE A 185 -6.78 0.92 0.05
C PHE A 185 -5.51 0.64 -0.74
N PHE A 186 -4.45 1.43 -0.53
CA PHE A 186 -3.21 1.32 -1.31
C PHE A 186 -2.53 -0.04 -1.14
N THR A 187 -2.52 -0.60 0.07
CA THR A 187 -1.83 -1.86 0.38
C THR A 187 -2.60 -3.12 -0.03
N GLY A 188 -3.76 -2.96 -0.68
CA GLY A 188 -4.52 -4.10 -1.20
C GLY A 188 -5.51 -4.72 -0.22
N GLY A 189 -5.93 -4.01 0.83
CA GLY A 189 -6.93 -4.49 1.79
C GLY A 189 -8.18 -5.09 1.18
N PRO A 190 -8.85 -4.39 0.25
CA PRO A 190 -10.02 -4.93 -0.43
C PRO A 190 -9.77 -6.24 -1.21
N LEU A 191 -8.52 -6.51 -1.63
CA LEU A 191 -8.16 -7.70 -2.41
C LEU A 191 -7.98 -8.95 -1.52
N THR A 192 -7.66 -8.77 -0.24
CA THR A 192 -7.23 -9.85 0.68
C THR A 192 -8.26 -10.97 0.79
N ILE A 193 -9.54 -10.63 1.00
CA ILE A 193 -10.63 -11.59 1.15
C ILE A 193 -10.81 -12.43 -0.12
N GLY A 194 -10.75 -11.77 -1.29
CA GLY A 194 -10.80 -12.45 -2.59
C GLY A 194 -9.64 -13.43 -2.76
N CYS A 195 -8.42 -13.03 -2.38
CA CYS A 195 -7.23 -13.90 -2.45
C CYS A 195 -7.36 -15.14 -1.56
N ILE A 196 -7.84 -14.97 -0.32
CA ILE A 196 -8.01 -16.07 0.63
C ILE A 196 -9.04 -17.08 0.10
N ILE A 197 -10.22 -16.61 -0.31
CA ILE A 197 -11.30 -17.49 -0.79
C ILE A 197 -10.88 -18.19 -2.08
N LEU A 198 -10.23 -17.47 -3.00
CA LEU A 198 -9.71 -18.05 -4.23
C LEU A 198 -8.64 -19.11 -3.96
N GLY A 199 -7.75 -18.87 -2.99
CA GLY A 199 -6.76 -19.84 -2.55
C GLY A 199 -7.39 -21.10 -1.95
N ILE A 200 -8.42 -20.95 -1.11
CA ILE A 200 -9.16 -22.08 -0.54
C ILE A 200 -9.87 -22.88 -1.65
N SER A 201 -10.47 -22.19 -2.62
CA SER A 201 -11.07 -22.84 -3.81
C SER A 201 -10.04 -23.69 -4.55
N PHE A 202 -8.84 -23.16 -4.81
CA PHE A 202 -7.79 -23.93 -5.48
C PHE A 202 -7.26 -25.10 -4.65
N LEU A 203 -7.26 -25.04 -3.33
CA LEU A 203 -6.92 -26.21 -2.49
C LEU A 203 -7.93 -27.35 -2.65
N GLN A 204 -9.21 -27.03 -2.86
CA GLN A 204 -10.25 -28.03 -3.12
C GLN A 204 -10.11 -28.64 -4.52
N MET A 205 -9.56 -27.90 -5.48
CA MET A 205 -9.25 -28.39 -6.81
C MET A 205 -7.95 -29.19 -6.82
N ARG A 206 -8.04 -30.51 -7.02
CA ARG A 206 -6.86 -31.40 -7.09
C ARG A 206 -5.92 -31.11 -8.26
N ALA A 207 -6.34 -30.29 -9.23
CA ALA A 207 -5.59 -29.96 -10.43
C ALA A 207 -4.60 -28.79 -10.26
N PHE A 208 -4.69 -28.00 -9.18
CA PHE A 208 -3.88 -26.79 -9.00
C PHE A 208 -2.66 -27.02 -8.07
N PRO A 209 -1.53 -26.31 -8.26
CA PRO A 209 -0.37 -26.44 -7.37
C PRO A 209 -0.69 -25.93 -5.96
N ARG A 210 -0.75 -26.85 -4.99
CA ARG A 210 -1.11 -26.53 -3.58
C ARG A 210 -0.24 -25.44 -2.97
N ILE A 211 1.05 -25.39 -3.33
CA ILE A 211 1.99 -24.37 -2.84
C ILE A 211 1.50 -22.96 -3.17
N ILE A 212 1.02 -22.72 -4.39
CA ILE A 212 0.52 -21.41 -4.82
C ILE A 212 -0.73 -21.03 -4.03
N SER A 213 -1.61 -22.00 -3.77
CA SER A 213 -2.80 -21.79 -2.95
C SER A 213 -2.45 -21.42 -1.51
N TYR A 214 -1.48 -22.10 -0.89
CA TYR A 214 -1.00 -21.76 0.45
C TYR A 214 -0.35 -20.38 0.50
N ILE A 215 0.47 -20.04 -0.50
CA ILE A 215 1.09 -18.71 -0.60
C ILE A 215 0.00 -17.63 -0.70
N LEU A 216 -1.01 -17.83 -1.55
CA LEU A 216 -2.09 -16.86 -1.74
C LEU A 216 -2.91 -16.64 -0.45
N ILE A 217 -3.24 -17.73 0.26
CA ILE A 217 -3.95 -17.65 1.56
C ILE A 217 -3.08 -16.96 2.60
N PHE A 218 -1.81 -17.36 2.71
CA PHE A 218 -0.90 -16.82 3.72
C PHE A 218 -0.62 -15.34 3.49
N CYS A 219 -0.29 -14.93 2.26
CA CYS A 219 -0.08 -13.52 1.93
C CYS A 219 -1.35 -12.68 2.11
N GLY A 220 -2.53 -13.21 1.73
CA GLY A 220 -3.81 -12.56 1.98
C GLY A 220 -4.11 -12.36 3.46
N ALA A 221 -3.92 -13.40 4.28
CA ALA A 221 -4.14 -13.35 5.72
C ALA A 221 -3.12 -12.43 6.42
N LEU A 222 -1.85 -12.51 6.03
CA LEU A 222 -0.78 -11.70 6.59
C LEU A 222 -1.00 -10.21 6.28
N ASN A 223 -1.48 -9.89 5.07
CA ASN A 223 -1.86 -8.52 4.71
C ASN A 223 -3.07 -8.04 5.53
N LEU A 224 -4.12 -8.85 5.65
CA LEU A 224 -5.29 -8.52 6.47
C LEU A 224 -4.90 -8.28 7.95
N VAL A 225 -4.04 -9.12 8.51
CA VAL A 225 -3.53 -8.97 9.88
C VAL A 225 -2.72 -7.68 10.00
N SER A 226 -1.87 -7.36 9.02
CA SER A 226 -1.09 -6.12 9.05
C SER A 226 -1.96 -4.87 9.02
N GLN A 227 -3.14 -4.92 8.39
CA GLN A 227 -4.10 -3.82 8.36
C GLN A 227 -4.78 -3.57 9.71
N LEU A 228 -4.88 -4.61 10.56
CA LEU A 228 -5.35 -4.46 11.94
C LEU A 228 -4.30 -3.76 12.83
N PHE A 229 -3.02 -3.83 12.46
CA PHE A 229 -1.92 -3.18 13.17
C PHE A 229 -1.62 -1.79 12.59
N ILE A 230 -2.49 -0.84 12.94
CA ILE A 230 -2.55 0.54 12.42
C ILE A 230 -1.23 1.34 12.60
N PHE A 231 -0.36 0.94 13.54
CA PHE A 231 0.83 1.70 13.92
C PHE A 231 2.11 1.41 13.11
N LEU A 232 2.08 0.46 12.16
CA LEU A 232 3.27 0.02 11.41
C LEU A 232 3.08 0.14 9.89
N PRO A 233 3.14 1.36 9.31
CA PRO A 233 2.93 1.58 7.88
C PRO A 233 3.97 0.88 6.97
N THR A 234 5.19 0.68 7.48
CA THR A 234 6.21 -0.08 6.75
C THR A 234 5.84 -1.56 6.61
N LEU A 235 5.21 -2.13 7.64
CA LEU A 235 4.76 -3.52 7.61
C LEU A 235 3.69 -3.69 6.54
N SER A 236 2.69 -2.80 6.47
CA SER A 236 1.61 -2.88 5.48
C SER A 236 2.11 -2.79 4.03
N ASN A 237 3.16 -2.01 3.75
CA ASN A 237 3.75 -1.98 2.41
C ASN A 237 4.46 -3.31 2.06
N ILE A 238 5.18 -3.90 3.02
CA ILE A 238 5.84 -5.21 2.82
C ILE A 238 4.79 -6.31 2.55
N THR A 239 3.69 -6.30 3.30
CA THR A 239 2.61 -7.28 3.12
C THR A 239 1.86 -7.07 1.81
N ALA A 240 1.73 -5.83 1.33
CA ALA A 240 1.21 -5.51 0.00
C ALA A 240 2.10 -6.06 -1.12
N ILE A 241 3.43 -5.87 -1.02
CA ILE A 241 4.39 -6.44 -1.98
C ILE A 241 4.25 -7.96 -2.04
N LEU A 242 4.15 -8.62 -0.89
CA LEU A 242 3.93 -10.07 -0.82
C LEU A 242 2.59 -10.49 -1.43
N LEU A 243 1.53 -9.70 -1.24
CA LEU A 243 0.23 -9.95 -1.86
C LEU A 243 0.31 -9.88 -3.38
N PHE A 244 0.85 -8.80 -3.96
CA PHE A 244 0.99 -8.68 -5.41
C PHE A 244 1.96 -9.71 -6.01
N LEU A 245 3.00 -10.09 -5.26
CA LEU A 245 3.88 -11.19 -5.65
C LEU A 245 3.12 -12.53 -5.69
N SER A 246 2.25 -12.79 -4.72
CA SER A 246 1.41 -14.00 -4.71
C SER A 246 0.43 -14.05 -5.88
N LEU A 247 -0.12 -12.90 -6.29
CA LEU A 247 -0.98 -12.78 -7.48
C LEU A 247 -0.20 -12.98 -8.78
N ALA A 248 1.04 -12.48 -8.87
CA ALA A 248 1.93 -12.75 -10.00
C ALA A 248 2.26 -14.25 -10.09
N MET A 249 2.55 -14.89 -8.96
CA MET A 249 2.79 -16.34 -8.89
C MET A 249 1.56 -17.16 -9.29
N LEU A 250 0.36 -16.70 -8.93
CA LEU A 250 -0.90 -17.28 -9.42
C LEU A 250 -1.02 -17.18 -10.95
N ALA A 251 -0.70 -16.03 -11.52
CA ALA A 251 -0.72 -15.85 -12.97
C ALA A 251 0.28 -16.76 -13.69
N ILE A 252 1.49 -16.94 -13.13
CA ILE A 252 2.49 -17.88 -13.65
C ILE A 252 1.94 -19.31 -13.64
N ALA A 253 1.24 -19.73 -12.57
CA ALA A 253 0.63 -21.05 -12.49
C ALA A 253 -0.47 -21.27 -13.56
N PHE A 254 -1.16 -20.21 -13.99
CA PHE A 254 -2.09 -20.29 -15.13
C PHE A 254 -1.39 -20.37 -16.49
N ILE A 255 -0.22 -19.75 -16.65
CA ILE A 255 0.57 -19.82 -17.90
C ILE A 255 1.23 -21.18 -18.05
N TYR A 256 1.80 -21.71 -16.96
CA TYR A 256 2.47 -23.00 -16.90
C TYR A 256 1.72 -23.92 -15.93
N PRO A 257 0.57 -24.49 -16.35
CA PRO A 257 -0.11 -25.49 -15.53
C PRO A 257 0.86 -26.66 -15.34
N THR A 258 1.44 -26.77 -14.15
CA THR A 258 2.41 -27.81 -13.87
C THR A 258 1.71 -29.17 -13.98
N GLN A 259 2.30 -30.10 -14.72
CA GLN A 259 1.95 -31.52 -14.67
C GLN A 259 2.35 -32.16 -13.31
N THR A 260 2.22 -31.43 -12.21
CA THR A 260 2.63 -31.86 -10.85
C THR A 260 1.79 -33.01 -10.31
N GLY A 261 0.67 -33.36 -10.96
CA GLY A 261 -0.01 -34.64 -10.73
C GLY A 261 0.87 -35.86 -10.98
N ASN A 262 1.86 -35.76 -11.87
CA ASN A 262 2.78 -36.87 -12.18
C ASN A 262 3.87 -37.07 -11.12
N TRP A 263 4.26 -36.04 -10.36
CA TRP A 263 5.27 -36.22 -9.30
C TRP A 263 4.73 -37.02 -8.12
N SER A 264 3.49 -36.77 -7.69
CA SER A 264 2.88 -37.57 -6.62
C SER A 264 2.54 -38.99 -7.07
N ARG A 265 2.09 -39.18 -8.33
CA ARG A 265 1.86 -40.52 -8.91
C ARG A 265 3.15 -41.31 -9.07
N ASN A 266 4.23 -40.70 -9.56
CA ASN A 266 5.50 -41.39 -9.71
C ASN A 266 6.12 -41.80 -8.37
N VAL A 267 5.91 -41.01 -7.30
CA VAL A 267 6.35 -41.41 -5.95
C VAL A 267 5.47 -42.52 -5.39
N LEU A 268 4.13 -42.41 -5.49
CA LEU A 268 3.20 -43.47 -5.04
C LEU A 268 3.37 -44.78 -5.82
N ASP A 269 3.47 -44.75 -7.14
CA ASP A 269 3.71 -45.91 -8.01
C ASP A 269 5.05 -46.58 -7.72
N ASN A 270 6.09 -45.81 -7.39
CA ASN A 270 7.37 -46.38 -6.98
C ASN A 270 7.26 -47.09 -5.63
N THR A 271 6.55 -46.52 -4.65
CA THR A 271 6.31 -47.19 -3.35
C THR A 271 5.53 -48.50 -3.50
N GLU A 272 4.52 -48.54 -4.37
CA GLU A 272 3.78 -49.78 -4.64
C GLU A 272 4.64 -50.85 -5.32
N ARG A 273 5.49 -50.47 -6.29
CA ARG A 273 6.43 -51.41 -6.93
C ARG A 273 7.40 -52.03 -5.94
N TYR A 274 7.96 -51.26 -5.01
CA TYR A 274 8.83 -51.79 -3.96
C TYR A 274 8.10 -52.74 -2.99
N SER A 275 6.82 -52.48 -2.70
CA SER A 275 6.02 -53.36 -1.84
C SER A 275 5.72 -54.73 -2.48
N GLN A 276 5.59 -54.78 -3.81
CA GLN A 276 5.36 -56.02 -4.55
C GLN A 276 6.64 -56.87 -4.70
N THR A 277 7.80 -56.23 -4.88
CA THR A 277 9.10 -56.95 -4.94
C THR A 277 9.45 -57.57 -3.58
N PHE A 278 9.06 -56.94 -2.47
CA PHE A 278 9.29 -57.47 -1.12
C PHE A 278 8.35 -58.65 -0.76
N ARG A 279 7.20 -58.77 -1.43
CA ARG A 279 6.28 -59.91 -1.24
C ARG A 279 6.65 -61.14 -2.07
N SER A 280 7.33 -60.97 -3.21
CA SER A 280 7.77 -62.09 -4.04
C SER A 280 9.05 -62.77 -3.56
N SER A 281 9.81 -62.18 -2.62
CA SER A 281 11.00 -62.80 -2.02
C SER A 281 10.73 -63.56 -0.70
N ARG A 282 9.47 -63.62 -0.24
CA ARG A 282 9.03 -64.34 0.96
C ARG A 282 8.17 -65.58 0.67
N ARG A 283 8.11 -66.03 -0.58
CA ARG A 283 7.65 -67.39 -0.94
C ARG A 283 8.83 -68.19 -1.45
#